data_AF-A0AB38Z836-F1
#
_entry.id   AF-A0AB38Z836-F1
#
_cell.length_a   1.000
_cell.length_b   1.000
_cell.length_c   1.000
_cell.angle_alpha   90.00
_cell.angle_beta   90.00
_cell.angle_gamma   90.00
#
_symmetry.space_group_name_H-M   'P 1'
#
loop_
_entity.id
_entity.type
_entity.pdbx_description
1 polymer ?
#
loop_
_entity_poly.entity_id
_entity_poly.type
_entity_poly.pdbx_seq_one_letter_code
_entity_poly.pdbx_strand_id
1 'polypeptide(L)' 'MAVSKPIPYDKRIELEKKYGHWAVETAIGVCPRNDIRCIEREAKRLHESRVKRR' A
#
# COMPACT_ATOMS: atom_id res chain seq x y z
N MET A 1 7.26 -17.55 -7.07
CA MET A 1 7.54 -16.35 -6.26
C MET A 1 6.48 -15.29 -6.55
N ALA A 2 6.01 -14.59 -5.51
CA ALA A 2 5.02 -13.50 -5.47
C ALA A 2 3.65 -13.76 -6.15
N VAL A 3 2.67 -14.19 -5.33
CA VAL A 3 1.25 -14.23 -5.70
C VAL A 3 0.79 -12.79 -5.88
N SER A 4 0.57 -12.37 -7.14
CA SER A 4 -0.03 -11.09 -7.47
C SER A 4 -1.40 -11.01 -6.78
N LYS A 5 -1.53 -10.11 -5.80
CA LYS A 5 -2.81 -9.66 -5.26
C LYS A 5 -3.09 -8.29 -5.89
N PRO A 6 -3.57 -8.23 -7.14
CA PRO A 6 -3.70 -6.93 -7.79
C PRO A 6 -4.93 -6.23 -7.22
N ILE A 7 -4.68 -5.06 -6.63
CA ILE A 7 -5.66 -3.98 -6.68
C ILE A 7 -5.68 -3.40 -8.10
N PRO A 8 -6.77 -2.72 -8.50
CA PRO A 8 -6.80 -2.00 -9.77
C PRO A 8 -5.58 -1.08 -9.93
N TYR A 9 -5.00 -1.07 -11.12
CA TYR A 9 -3.76 -0.32 -11.40
C TYR A 9 -3.91 1.18 -11.07
N ASP A 10 -5.03 1.79 -11.45
CA ASP A 10 -5.29 3.20 -11.17
C ASP A 10 -5.31 3.50 -9.67
N LYS A 11 -5.88 2.57 -8.88
CA LYS A 11 -5.90 2.69 -7.41
C LYS A 11 -4.53 2.52 -6.79
N ARG A 12 -3.71 1.61 -7.33
CA ARG A 12 -2.31 1.48 -6.93
C ARG A 12 -1.58 2.80 -7.15
N ILE A 13 -1.65 3.37 -8.37
CA ILE A 13 -0.99 4.63 -8.70
C ILE A 13 -1.48 5.79 -7.81
N GLU A 14 -2.78 5.85 -7.52
CA GLU A 14 -3.34 6.86 -6.61
C GLU A 14 -2.74 6.76 -5.20
N LEU A 15 -2.66 5.55 -4.65
CA LEU A 15 -2.10 5.31 -3.31
C LEU A 15 -0.58 5.53 -3.29
N GLU A 16 0.14 5.15 -4.34
CA GLU A 16 1.59 5.33 -4.42
C GLU A 16 1.97 6.81 -4.45
N LYS A 17 1.18 7.64 -5.14
CA LYS A 17 1.33 9.10 -5.11
C LYS A 17 1.09 9.69 -3.73
N LYS A 18 0.15 9.14 -2.95
CA LYS A 18 -0.19 9.64 -1.59
C LYS A 18 0.78 9.17 -0.51
N TYR A 19 1.14 7.89 -0.49
CA TYR A 19 1.85 7.24 0.61
C TYR A 19 3.26 6.77 0.23
N GLY A 20 3.61 6.82 -1.05
CA GLY A 20 4.87 6.34 -1.60
C GLY A 20 4.83 4.87 -1.99
N HIS A 21 5.59 4.53 -3.04
CA HIS A 21 5.67 3.18 -3.61
C HIS A 21 5.95 2.10 -2.56
N TRP A 22 6.95 2.33 -1.69
CA TRP A 22 7.31 1.36 -0.65
C TRP A 22 6.15 1.04 0.31
N ALA A 23 5.39 2.04 0.75
CA ALA A 23 4.30 1.83 1.69
C ALA A 23 3.16 1.02 1.06
N VAL A 24 2.87 1.28 -0.21
CA VAL A 24 1.79 0.60 -0.95
C VAL A 24 2.15 -0.83 -1.32
N GLU A 25 3.36 -1.09 -1.84
CA GLU A 25 3.81 -2.45 -2.15
C GLU A 25 3.83 -3.33 -0.90
N THR A 26 4.32 -2.78 0.22
CA THR A 26 4.31 -3.48 1.51
C THR A 26 2.87 -3.78 1.97
N ALA A 27 1.96 -2.80 1.85
CA ALA A 27 0.55 -2.96 2.22
C ALA A 27 -0.16 -4.03 1.37
N ILE A 28 0.12 -4.10 0.06
CA ILE A 28 -0.40 -5.13 -0.85
C ILE A 28 0.08 -6.53 -0.44
N GLY A 29 1.32 -6.66 0.05
CA GLY A 29 1.87 -7.92 0.53
C GLY A 29 1.13 -8.48 1.76
N VAL A 30 0.73 -7.61 2.68
CA VAL A 30 0.12 -8.00 3.97
C VAL A 30 -1.41 -8.10 3.92
N CYS A 31 -2.08 -7.30 3.09
CA CYS A 31 -3.53 -7.25 3.06
C CYS A 31 -4.18 -8.42 2.28
N PRO A 32 -5.46 -8.72 2.57
CA PRO A 32 -6.27 -9.62 1.75
C PRO A 32 -6.39 -9.13 0.31
N ARG A 33 -6.65 -10.05 -0.63
CA ARG A 33 -6.76 -9.72 -2.06
C ARG A 33 -7.95 -8.80 -2.30
N ASN A 34 -7.74 -7.75 -3.10
CA ASN A 34 -8.75 -6.75 -3.46
C ASN A 34 -9.35 -5.94 -2.28
N ASP A 35 -8.76 -6.02 -1.08
CA ASP A 35 -9.17 -5.18 0.04
C ASP A 35 -8.43 -3.84 0.01
N ILE A 36 -8.98 -2.92 -0.77
CA ILE A 36 -8.42 -1.57 -0.94
C ILE A 36 -8.42 -0.79 0.38
N ARG A 37 -9.40 -1.02 1.25
CA ARG A 37 -9.50 -0.31 2.55
C ARG A 37 -8.40 -0.76 3.50
N CYS A 38 -8.08 -2.06 3.53
CA CYS A 38 -6.91 -2.57 4.24
C CYS A 38 -5.63 -1.94 3.70
N ILE A 39 -5.46 -1.93 2.38
CA ILE A 39 -4.24 -1.44 1.74
C ILE A 39 -4.03 0.05 2.01
N GLU A 40 -5.07 0.87 1.89
CA GLU A 40 -4.99 2.30 2.17
C GLU A 40 -4.64 2.56 3.65
N ARG A 41 -5.25 1.82 4.58
CA ARG A 41 -4.97 1.94 6.02
C ARG A 41 -3.52 1.60 6.35
N GLU A 42 -3.03 0.46 5.85
CA GLU A 42 -1.65 0.04 6.13
C GLU A 42 -0.63 0.89 5.40
N ALA A 43 -0.89 1.30 4.15
CA ALA A 43 -0.03 2.24 3.44
C ALA A 43 0.09 3.56 4.21
N LYS A 44 -1.02 4.10 4.73
CA LYS A 44 -1.00 5.29 5.59
C LYS A 44 -0.16 5.06 6.86
N ARG A 45 -0.38 3.95 7.57
CA ARG A 45 0.37 3.61 8.80
C ARG A 45 1.87 3.50 8.56
N LEU A 46 2.27 2.84 7.46
CA LEU A 46 3.66 2.66 7.05
C LEU A 46 4.30 3.99 6.62
N HIS A 47 3.58 4.80 5.86
CA HIS A 47 4.03 6.13 5.45
C HIS A 47 4.28 7.03 6.66
N GLU A 48 3.30 7.14 7.57
CA GLU A 48 3.44 7.92 8.80
C GLU A 48 4.59 7.40 9.67
N SER A 49 4.77 6.09 9.79
CA SER A 49 5.87 5.50 10.54
C SER A 49 7.24 5.86 9.94
N ARG A 50 7.32 5.96 8.61
CA ARG A 50 8.56 6.32 7.91
C ARG A 50 8.85 7.81 8.01
N VAL A 51 7.82 8.65 7.90
CA VAL A 51 7.95 10.11 8.06
C VAL A 51 8.33 10.47 9.50
N LYS A 52 7.70 9.86 10.52
CA LYS A 52 8.03 10.09 11.93
C LYS A 52 9.43 9.63 12.34
N ARG A 53 10.07 8.76 11.55
CA ARG A 53 11.45 8.29 11.78
C ARG A 53 12.50 9.19 11.13
N ARG A 54 12.09 10.21 10.38
CA ARG A 54 12.96 11.18 9.73
C ARG A 54 12.94 12.49 10.51
#